data_AF-A0A521TUT4-F1
#
_entry.id   AF-A0A521TUT4-F1
#
_cell.length_a   1.000
_cell.length_b   1.000
_cell.length_c   1.000
_cell.angle_alpha   90.00
_cell.angle_beta   90.00
_cell.angle_gamma   90.00
#
_symmetry.space_group_name_H-M   'P 1'
#
loop_
_entity.id
_entity.type
_entity.pdbx_description
1 polymer ?
#
loop_
_entity_poly.entity_id
_entity_poly.type
_entity_poly.pdbx_seq_one_letter_code
_entity_poly.pdbx_strand_id
1 'polypeptide(L)' 'MEVERFFSALGLTVLWSLVAIAIATLLFEVLERRYHLMREITQDNNTGAGVLAGCFVLGIFYVVGQIITN' A
#
# COMPACT_ATOMS: atom_id res chain seq x y z
N MET A 1 -29.37 9.48 15.97
CA MET A 1 -28.86 9.01 14.66
C MET A 1 -27.37 9.36 14.44
N GLU A 2 -26.58 9.58 15.50
CA GLU A 2 -25.13 9.83 15.37
C GLU A 2 -24.32 8.53 15.42
N VAL A 3 -24.78 7.57 16.23
CA VAL A 3 -24.15 6.25 16.38
C VAL A 3 -24.17 5.46 15.06
N GLU A 4 -25.27 5.48 14.31
CA GLU A 4 -25.34 4.81 13.00
C GLU A 4 -24.39 5.43 11.97
N ARG A 5 -24.25 6.76 11.99
CA ARG A 5 -23.28 7.47 11.13
C ARG A 5 -21.84 7.13 11.51
N PHE A 6 -21.56 7.01 12.80
CA PHE A 6 -20.25 6.60 13.29
C PHE A 6 -19.88 5.16 12.87
N PHE A 7 -20.79 4.20 13.02
CA PHE A 7 -20.57 2.83 12.55
C PHE A 7 -20.43 2.73 11.03
N SER A 8 -21.20 3.53 10.29
CA SER A 8 -21.08 3.60 8.83
C SER A 8 -19.74 4.16 8.39
N ALA A 9 -19.27 5.22 9.05
CA ALA A 9 -17.95 5.81 8.79
C ALA A 9 -16.83 4.81 9.09
N LEU A 10 -16.83 4.19 10.28
CA LEU A 10 -15.85 3.17 10.65
C LEU A 10 -15.83 1.99 9.68
N GLY A 11 -17.01 1.49 9.29
CA GLY A 11 -17.11 0.41 8.31
C GLY A 11 -16.49 0.78 6.97
N LEU A 12 -16.73 2.01 6.50
CA LEU A 12 -16.13 2.53 5.28
C LEU A 12 -14.60 2.65 5.40
N THR A 13 -14.09 3.19 6.51
CA THR A 13 -12.65 3.33 6.76
C THR A 13 -11.95 1.97 6.74
N VAL A 14 -12.51 0.98 7.44
CA VAL A 14 -11.97 -0.39 7.48
C VAL A 14 -11.98 -1.02 6.08
N LEU A 15 -13.06 -0.83 5.31
CA LEU A 15 -13.18 -1.38 3.97
C LEU A 15 -12.15 -0.75 3.02
N TRP A 16 -11.96 0.57 3.06
CA TRP A 16 -10.91 1.25 2.29
C TRP A 16 -9.50 0.84 2.71
N SER A 17 -9.25 0.64 4.01
CA SER A 17 -7.97 0.11 4.48
C SER A 17 -7.70 -1.29 3.94
N LEU A 18 -8.70 -2.18 3.94
CA LEU A 18 -8.56 -3.53 3.38
C LEU A 18 -8.29 -3.51 1.87
N VAL A 19 -8.98 -2.65 1.13
CA VAL A 19 -8.74 -2.46 -0.32
C VAL A 19 -7.33 -1.95 -0.58
N ALA A 20 -6.87 -0.96 0.20
CA ALA A 20 -5.52 -0.42 0.08
C ALA A 20 -4.45 -1.48 0.36
N ILE A 21 -4.64 -2.29 1.41
CA ILE A 21 -3.74 -3.40 1.73
C ILE A 21 -3.74 -4.42 0.58
N ALA A 22 -4.91 -4.83 0.08
CA ALA A 22 -4.99 -5.80 -1.01
C ALA A 22 -4.27 -5.33 -2.28
N ILE A 23 -4.44 -4.06 -2.66
CA ILE A 23 -3.73 -3.46 -3.80
C ILE A 23 -2.22 -3.45 -3.53
N ALA A 24 -1.80 -3.09 -2.32
CA ALA A 24 -0.39 -3.06 -1.94
C ALA A 24 0.24 -4.47 -2.04
N THR A 25 -0.43 -5.50 -1.51
CA THR A 25 0.10 -6.87 -1.56
C THR A 25 0.15 -7.40 -2.99
N LEU A 26 -0.88 -7.16 -3.80
CA LEU A 26 -0.92 -7.61 -5.20
C LEU A 26 0.17 -6.97 -6.04
N LEU A 27 0.37 -5.66 -5.91
CA LEU A 27 1.44 -4.99 -6.63
C LEU A 27 2.80 -5.50 -6.17
N PHE A 28 3.03 -5.67 -4.87
CA PHE A 28 4.28 -6.22 -4.36
C PHE A 28 4.54 -7.62 -4.91
N GLU A 29 3.55 -8.51 -4.90
CA GLU A 29 3.66 -9.87 -5.44
C GLU A 29 3.95 -9.86 -6.95
N VAL A 30 3.29 -8.98 -7.72
CA VAL A 30 3.56 -8.83 -9.16
C VAL A 30 4.99 -8.33 -9.39
N LEU A 31 5.44 -7.33 -8.64
CA LEU A 31 6.79 -6.77 -8.73
C LEU A 31 7.85 -7.80 -8.33
N GLU A 32 7.64 -8.52 -7.24
CA GLU A 32 8.54 -9.58 -6.79
C GLU A 32 8.63 -10.72 -7.81
N ARG A 33 7.50 -11.16 -8.36
CA ARG A 33 7.44 -12.26 -9.33
C ARG A 33 8.04 -11.92 -10.69
N ARG A 34 7.94 -10.65 -11.12
CA ARG A 34 8.49 -10.18 -12.40
C ARG A 34 9.98 -9.83 -12.33
N TYR A 35 10.41 -9.20 -11.24
CA TYR A 35 11.71 -8.54 -11.16
C TYR A 35 12.64 -9.13 -10.10
N HIS A 36 12.19 -10.15 -9.36
CA HIS A 36 12.95 -10.69 -8.22
C HIS A 36 13.49 -9.57 -7.32
N LEU A 37 12.64 -8.58 -7.02
CA LEU A 37 13.01 -7.28 -6.48
C LEU A 37 14.03 -7.36 -5.34
N MET A 38 13.80 -8.26 -4.38
CA MET A 38 14.67 -8.43 -3.21
C MET A 38 16.07 -8.92 -3.58
N ARG A 39 16.17 -9.76 -4.62
CA ARG A 39 17.42 -10.28 -5.14
C ARG A 39 18.15 -9.24 -5.97
N GLU A 40 17.45 -8.46 -6.80
CA GLU A 40 18.03 -7.35 -7.57
C GLU A 40 18.57 -6.22 -6.67
N ILE A 41 17.83 -5.86 -5.62
CA ILE A 41 18.25 -4.81 -4.67
C ILE A 41 19.51 -5.25 -3.92
N THR A 42 19.58 -6.52 -3.50
CA THR A 42 20.63 -7.01 -2.58
C THR A 42 21.85 -7.58 -3.30
N GLN A 43 21.66 -8.27 -4.44
CA GLN A 43 22.77 -8.91 -5.18
C GLN A 43 23.28 -8.07 -6.34
N ASP A 44 22.39 -7.41 -7.09
CA ASP A 44 22.77 -6.66 -8.31
C ASP A 44 22.98 -5.16 -8.05
N ASN A 45 22.83 -4.71 -6.79
CA ASN A 45 22.92 -3.30 -6.40
C ASN A 45 22.08 -2.38 -7.31
N ASN A 46 20.91 -2.89 -7.74
CA ASN A 46 20.05 -2.19 -8.67
C ASN A 46 19.25 -1.10 -7.95
N THR A 47 19.75 0.14 -8.01
CA THR A 47 19.09 1.31 -7.42
C THR A 47 17.67 1.51 -7.94
N GLY A 48 17.36 1.08 -9.17
CA GLY A 48 16.02 1.19 -9.76
C GLY A 48 14.97 0.39 -9.00
N ALA A 49 15.32 -0.84 -8.57
CA ALA A 49 14.46 -1.67 -7.74
C ALA A 49 14.27 -1.06 -6.34
N GLY A 50 15.32 -0.43 -5.78
CA GLY A 50 15.25 0.31 -4.52
C GLY A 50 14.34 1.53 -4.58
N VAL A 51 14.39 2.31 -5.68
CA VAL A 51 13.49 3.46 -5.91
C VAL A 51 12.04 3.00 -6.07
N LEU A 52 11.81 1.89 -6.78
CA LEU A 52 10.47 1.29 -6.89
C LEU A 52 9.89 0.88 -5.53
N ALA A 53 10.70 0.21 -4.70
CA ALA A 53 10.30 -0.13 -3.33
C ALA A 53 10.01 1.13 -2.49
N GLY A 54 10.84 2.18 -2.62
CA GLY A 54 10.62 3.46 -1.95
C GLY A 54 9.32 4.16 -2.37
N CYS A 55 9.05 4.23 -3.68
CA CYS A 55 7.79 4.75 -4.22
C CYS A 55 6.58 3.97 -3.70
N PHE A 56 6.73 2.66 -3.53
CA PHE A 56 5.68 1.81 -2.99
C PHE A 56 5.30 2.19 -1.56
N VAL A 57 6.32 2.35 -0.70
CA VAL A 57 6.15 2.78 0.69
C VAL A 57 5.50 4.16 0.75
N LEU A 58 5.98 5.12 -0.03
CA LEU A 58 5.40 6.48 -0.10
C LEU A 58 3.94 6.46 -0.58
N GLY A 59 3.60 5.61 -1.56
CA GLY A 59 2.24 5.44 -2.04
C GLY A 59 1.29 4.93 -0.96
N ILE A 60 1.71 3.95 -0.15
CA ILE A 60 0.93 3.44 0.98
C ILE A 60 0.70 4.55 2.01
N PHE A 61 1.75 5.30 2.37
CA PHE A 61 1.61 6.43 3.30
C PHE A 61 0.65 7.50 2.80
N TYR A 62 0.65 7.80 1.50
CA TYR A 62 -0.27 8.75 0.90
C TYR A 62 -1.73 8.28 1.01
N VAL A 63 -2.00 7.01 0.66
CA VAL A 63 -3.36 6.44 0.72
C VAL A 63 -3.86 6.41 2.16
N VAL A 64 -3.04 5.98 3.11
CA VAL A 64 -3.41 5.97 4.54
C VAL A 64 -3.63 7.40 5.05
N GLY A 65 -2.77 8.35 4.69
CA GLY A 65 -2.94 9.76 5.06
C GLY A 65 -4.24 10.36 4.52
N GLN A 66 -4.62 10.01 3.29
CA GLN A 66 -5.89 10.42 2.70
C GLN A 66 -7.10 9.84 3.44
N ILE A 67 -7.03 8.58 3.87
CA ILE A 67 -8.11 7.95 4.65
C ILE A 67 -8.28 8.60 6.04
N ILE A 68 -7.20 9.12 6.64
CA ILE A 68 -7.26 9.80 7.95
C ILE A 68 -7.75 11.24 7.82
N THR A 69 -7.43 11.91 6.71
CA THR A 69 -7.71 13.35 6.53
C THR A 69 -9.09 13.63 5.94
N ASN A 70 -9.65 12.71 5.15
CA ASN A 70 -11.04 12.76 4.67
C ASN A 70 -12.00 12.11 5.67
#